data_AF-A0A9E3GKJ8-F1
#
_entry.id   AF-A0A9E3GKJ8-F1
#
_cell.length_a   1.000
_cell.length_b   1.000
_cell.length_c   1.000
_cell.angle_alpha   90.00
_cell.angle_beta   90.00
_cell.angle_gamma   90.00
#
_symmetry.space_group_name_H-M   'P 1'
#
loop_
_entity.id
_entity.type
_entity.pdbx_description
1 polymer ?
#
loop_
_entity_poly.entity_id
_entity_poly.type
_entity_poly.pdbx_seq_one_letter_code
_entity_poly.pdbx_strand_id
1 'polypeptide(L)'
;MILRKLKSLKLLITLNSFYNHKVYSRAMVAFAGIFFIIFLSPFFIDLERYKPEIENQIQEKFFIKVRINEKITYKPLIRPHIELFSVDIFETNKKEDVYIGNIYKVNLRINIFDIILRKFNITDVEVNDGIIEIENNYFDNFFKNVDSIKSLKAIKVNNLDLKYSSNKNSIEISDINSDIIFDNGSVKRFDLKGNFFNLPFTSKFQGAKNKDKSIGNLSIQSNDLKFYFDADLTDINFLKSEFLGNAKIRFVNSLSTIGLNNLTLQFNFDLKDEYVDLKNILVNSFVYKGEGSAKIDFKPRLSLVSEFNFIDANFKKLSNDNLKNYLVNNKLFDIHEDFYGVFKLNFKNMITNHDLFSEANAIIVVEGGDVNIKELNLISKFNDLLKINGRFITQNRETIFFFNSQINVVNIKNFYKKTNGTREKIALLPNDGFSGIMKGDLNMRKGRVVVNEIIGNSNKKFNKNNLNIVQEEFNLRLNKDIMNVLDPRIYSFLF
;
A
#
# COMPACT_ATOMS: atom_id res chain seq x y z
N MET A 1 20.78 71.98 0.94
CA MET A 1 19.60 72.27 0.08
C MET A 1 19.97 72.64 -1.36
N ILE A 2 21.00 73.46 -1.59
CA ILE A 2 21.46 73.90 -2.93
C ILE A 2 22.02 72.75 -3.81
N LEU A 3 22.79 71.81 -3.23
CA LEU A 3 23.29 70.62 -3.95
C LEU A 3 22.19 69.65 -4.44
N ARG A 4 21.04 69.60 -3.74
CA ARG A 4 19.90 68.73 -4.12
C ARG A 4 19.13 69.32 -5.31
N LYS A 5 18.99 70.65 -5.37
CA LYS A 5 18.44 71.37 -6.54
C LYS A 5 19.33 71.22 -7.77
N LEU A 6 20.66 71.37 -7.63
CA LEU A 6 21.62 71.24 -8.75
C LEU A 6 21.67 69.83 -9.36
N LYS A 7 21.62 68.76 -8.54
CA LYS A 7 21.52 67.38 -9.05
C LYS A 7 20.18 67.13 -9.78
N SER A 8 19.07 67.66 -9.27
CA SER A 8 17.77 67.53 -9.95
C SER A 8 17.73 68.29 -11.28
N LEU A 9 18.35 69.47 -11.36
CA LEU A 9 18.40 70.28 -12.57
C LEU A 9 19.27 69.62 -13.64
N LYS A 10 20.41 69.03 -13.25
CA LYS A 10 21.29 68.28 -14.16
C LYS A 10 20.59 67.04 -14.71
N LEU A 11 19.84 66.31 -13.87
CA LEU A 11 19.02 65.16 -14.27
C LEU A 11 17.88 65.56 -15.22
N LEU A 12 17.22 66.69 -14.95
CA LEU A 12 16.15 67.24 -15.81
C LEU A 12 16.70 67.69 -17.17
N ILE A 13 17.89 68.28 -17.19
CA ILE A 13 18.58 68.71 -18.43
C ILE A 13 19.08 67.50 -19.21
N THR A 14 19.56 66.44 -18.56
CA THR A 14 19.92 65.18 -19.25
C THR A 14 18.69 64.46 -19.77
N LEU A 15 17.58 64.42 -19.03
CA LEU A 15 16.30 63.89 -19.50
C LEU A 15 15.73 64.71 -20.67
N ASN A 16 15.84 66.05 -20.63
CA ASN A 16 15.44 66.91 -21.76
C ASN A 16 16.35 66.73 -22.98
N SER A 17 17.66 66.54 -22.82
CA SER A 17 18.55 66.23 -23.96
C SER A 17 18.32 64.81 -24.50
N PHE A 18 17.91 63.87 -23.65
CA PHE A 18 17.52 62.52 -24.04
C PHE A 18 16.20 62.52 -24.84
N TYR A 19 15.23 63.34 -24.43
CA TYR A 19 13.96 63.53 -25.13
C TYR A 19 14.11 64.32 -26.45
N ASN A 20 15.04 65.27 -26.53
CA ASN A 20 15.24 66.13 -27.72
C ASN A 20 15.98 65.47 -28.88
N HIS A 21 16.60 64.29 -28.69
CA HIS A 21 17.12 63.54 -29.82
C HIS A 21 15.98 62.79 -30.53
N LYS A 22 15.58 63.28 -31.71
CA LYS A 22 14.54 62.68 -32.57
C LYS A 22 14.67 61.17 -32.74
N VAL A 23 15.89 60.62 -32.67
CA VAL A 23 16.17 59.18 -32.77
C VAL A 23 15.73 58.41 -31.53
N TYR A 24 16.03 58.90 -30.31
CA TYR A 24 15.63 58.23 -29.07
C TYR A 24 14.12 58.33 -28.82
N SER A 25 13.50 59.47 -29.13
CA SER A 25 12.04 59.61 -29.09
C SER A 25 11.36 58.65 -30.08
N ARG A 26 11.85 58.55 -31.33
CA ARG A 26 11.33 57.58 -32.31
C ARG A 26 11.57 56.12 -31.90
N ALA A 27 12.73 55.80 -31.34
CA ALA A 27 13.04 54.46 -30.85
C ALA A 27 12.18 54.08 -29.65
N MET A 28 11.91 55.02 -28.74
CA MET A 28 11.06 54.81 -27.57
C MET A 28 9.58 54.72 -27.96
N VAL A 29 9.12 55.49 -28.95
CA VAL A 29 7.76 55.35 -29.54
C VAL A 29 7.64 54.04 -30.31
N ALA A 30 8.65 53.62 -31.06
CA ALA A 30 8.67 52.33 -31.74
C ALA A 30 8.70 51.17 -30.73
N PHE A 31 9.49 51.29 -29.66
CA PHE A 31 9.53 50.30 -28.58
C PHE A 31 8.19 50.24 -27.83
N ALA A 32 7.61 51.38 -27.49
CA ALA A 32 6.28 51.46 -26.89
C ALA A 32 5.22 50.89 -27.83
N GLY A 33 5.29 51.18 -29.13
CA GLY A 33 4.40 50.63 -30.15
C GLY A 33 4.53 49.11 -30.30
N ILE A 34 5.76 48.58 -30.38
CA ILE A 34 6.03 47.13 -30.41
C ILE A 34 5.54 46.48 -29.12
N PHE A 35 5.81 47.08 -27.96
CA PHE A 35 5.34 46.59 -26.67
C PHE A 35 3.80 46.59 -26.60
N PHE A 36 3.16 47.64 -27.12
CA PHE A 36 1.70 47.74 -27.19
C PHE A 36 1.10 46.70 -28.15
N ILE A 37 1.74 46.47 -29.30
CA ILE A 37 1.37 45.42 -30.25
C ILE A 37 1.52 44.05 -29.60
N ILE A 38 2.62 43.78 -28.89
CA ILE A 38 2.82 42.51 -28.17
C ILE A 38 1.75 42.34 -27.10
N PHE A 39 1.43 43.38 -26.33
CA PHE A 39 0.43 43.33 -25.26
C PHE A 39 -1.01 43.20 -25.78
N LEU A 40 -1.31 43.83 -26.91
CA LEU A 40 -2.64 43.77 -27.54
C LEU A 40 -2.82 42.59 -28.48
N SER A 41 -1.73 42.01 -29.00
CA SER A 41 -1.78 40.86 -29.90
C SER A 41 -2.64 39.70 -29.40
N PRO A 42 -2.67 39.33 -28.11
CA PRO A 42 -3.53 38.25 -27.64
C PRO A 42 -5.03 38.53 -27.79
N PHE A 43 -5.45 39.80 -27.78
CA PHE A 43 -6.86 40.18 -27.92
C PHE A 43 -7.35 40.08 -29.37
N PHE A 44 -6.45 40.02 -30.34
CA PHE A 44 -6.76 39.91 -31.76
C PHE A 44 -6.58 38.49 -32.32
N ILE A 45 -6.07 37.55 -31.51
CA ILE A 45 -5.91 36.16 -31.91
C ILE A 45 -7.19 35.39 -31.58
N ASP A 46 -7.82 34.85 -32.63
CA ASP A 46 -8.92 33.91 -32.51
C ASP A 46 -8.39 32.52 -32.13
N LEU A 47 -8.35 32.23 -30.83
CA LEU A 47 -7.81 30.97 -30.29
C LEU A 47 -8.64 29.74 -30.66
N GLU A 48 -9.91 29.92 -31.04
CA GLU A 48 -10.77 28.81 -31.48
C GLU A 48 -10.22 28.13 -32.73
N ARG A 49 -9.53 28.88 -33.60
CA ARG A 49 -8.89 28.31 -34.80
C ARG A 49 -7.76 27.35 -34.48
N TYR A 50 -7.17 27.45 -33.27
CA TYR A 50 -6.07 26.61 -32.82
C TYR A 50 -6.52 25.45 -31.93
N LYS A 51 -7.84 25.28 -31.76
CA LYS A 51 -8.42 24.23 -30.93
C LYS A 51 -7.92 22.82 -31.34
N PRO A 52 -7.94 22.42 -32.63
CA PRO A 52 -7.43 21.11 -33.03
C PRO A 52 -5.95 20.90 -32.70
N GLU A 53 -5.12 21.93 -32.86
CA GLU A 53 -3.70 21.88 -32.54
C GLU A 53 -3.46 21.75 -31.02
N ILE A 54 -4.25 22.44 -30.20
CA ILE A 54 -4.18 22.33 -28.73
C ILE A 54 -4.63 20.93 -28.27
N GLU A 55 -5.75 20.42 -28.80
CA GLU A 55 -6.24 19.08 -28.50
C GLU A 55 -5.22 18.00 -28.89
N ASN A 56 -4.63 18.10 -30.09
CA ASN A 56 -3.58 17.19 -30.56
C ASN A 56 -2.33 17.26 -29.67
N GLN A 57 -1.91 18.44 -29.23
CA GLN A 57 -0.76 18.56 -28.32
C GLN A 57 -1.03 17.91 -26.96
N ILE A 58 -2.22 18.08 -26.39
CA ILE A 58 -2.59 17.37 -25.15
C ILE A 58 -2.55 15.86 -25.38
N GLN A 59 -3.10 15.40 -26.51
CA GLN A 59 -3.11 13.98 -26.84
C GLN A 59 -1.71 13.38 -27.01
N GLU A 60 -0.81 14.06 -27.72
CA GLU A 60 0.58 13.63 -27.86
C GLU A 60 1.33 13.61 -26.53
N LYS A 61 1.04 14.54 -25.62
CA LYS A 61 1.73 14.65 -24.33
C LYS A 61 1.21 13.66 -23.29
N PHE A 62 -0.09 13.41 -23.26
CA PHE A 62 -0.75 12.67 -22.18
C PHE A 62 -1.35 11.34 -22.63
N PHE A 63 -1.30 10.97 -23.91
CA PHE A 63 -1.88 9.72 -24.44
C PHE A 63 -3.39 9.57 -24.17
N ILE A 64 -4.08 10.71 -24.03
CA ILE A 64 -5.53 10.80 -23.90
C ILE A 64 -6.07 11.68 -25.00
N LYS A 65 -7.14 11.28 -25.65
CA LYS A 65 -7.83 12.18 -26.57
C LYS A 65 -8.67 13.14 -25.74
N VAL A 66 -8.71 14.40 -26.15
CA VAL A 66 -9.50 15.43 -25.46
C VAL A 66 -10.42 16.17 -26.43
N ARG A 67 -11.55 16.64 -25.92
CA ARG A 67 -12.45 17.57 -26.62
C ARG A 67 -12.72 18.76 -25.70
N ILE A 68 -12.37 19.95 -26.17
CA ILE A 68 -12.64 21.19 -25.44
C ILE A 68 -14.06 21.63 -25.81
N ASN A 69 -14.98 21.74 -24.86
CA ASN A 69 -16.38 22.04 -25.20
C ASN A 69 -16.70 23.54 -25.22
N GLU A 70 -15.93 24.34 -24.47
CA GLU A 70 -16.14 25.77 -24.34
C GLU A 70 -15.07 26.62 -25.04
N LYS A 71 -15.22 27.94 -24.92
CA LYS A 71 -14.33 28.91 -25.55
C LYS A 71 -12.95 28.92 -24.89
N ILE A 72 -11.91 28.90 -25.71
CA ILE A 72 -10.52 29.00 -25.32
C ILE A 72 -10.18 30.48 -25.04
N THR A 73 -9.60 30.75 -23.88
CA THR A 73 -9.19 32.12 -23.52
C THR A 73 -7.71 32.19 -23.15
N TYR A 74 -7.07 33.32 -23.44
CA TYR A 74 -5.68 33.57 -23.02
C TYR A 74 -5.63 34.63 -21.94
N LYS A 75 -4.86 34.36 -20.88
CA LYS A 75 -4.61 35.29 -19.79
C LYS A 75 -3.18 35.82 -19.91
N PRO A 76 -2.99 37.09 -20.34
CA PRO A 76 -1.64 37.65 -20.55
C PRO A 76 -0.94 38.09 -19.25
N LEU A 77 -1.70 38.36 -18.18
CA LEU A 77 -1.20 38.96 -16.95
C LEU A 77 -0.97 37.90 -15.88
N ILE A 78 0.20 37.95 -15.23
CA ILE A 78 0.62 37.07 -14.12
C ILE A 78 0.56 35.58 -14.49
N ARG A 79 1.72 35.04 -14.90
CA ARG A 79 1.88 33.67 -15.45
C ARG A 79 1.03 33.44 -16.72
N PRO A 80 1.49 33.90 -17.89
CA PRO A 80 0.72 33.79 -19.12
C PRO A 80 0.32 32.34 -19.45
N HIS A 81 -0.95 32.12 -19.76
CA HIS A 81 -1.52 30.79 -19.99
C HIS A 81 -2.80 30.83 -20.85
N ILE A 82 -3.13 29.69 -21.44
CA ILE A 82 -4.44 29.40 -22.03
C ILE A 82 -5.31 28.73 -20.98
N GLU A 83 -6.56 29.17 -20.84
CA GLU A 83 -7.61 28.50 -20.07
C GLU A 83 -8.52 27.72 -21.02
N LEU A 84 -8.72 26.44 -20.71
CA LEU A 84 -9.66 25.54 -21.36
C LEU A 84 -10.74 25.18 -20.35
N PHE A 85 -12.00 25.25 -20.76
CA PHE A 85 -13.15 24.92 -19.91
C PHE A 85 -13.92 23.73 -20.49
N SER A 86 -14.43 22.88 -19.59
CA SER A 86 -15.17 21.66 -19.91
C SER A 86 -14.42 20.79 -20.94
N VAL A 87 -13.33 20.19 -20.49
CA VAL A 87 -12.47 19.33 -21.30
C VAL A 87 -12.88 17.88 -21.08
N ASP A 88 -13.57 17.29 -22.06
CA ASP A 88 -13.90 15.86 -22.05
C ASP A 88 -12.66 15.05 -22.41
N ILE A 89 -12.50 13.92 -21.73
CA ILE A 89 -11.35 13.02 -21.87
C ILE A 89 -11.83 11.68 -22.39
N PHE A 90 -11.10 11.16 -23.37
CA PHE A 90 -11.36 9.88 -23.99
C PHE A 90 -10.11 9.01 -24.03
N GLU A 91 -10.30 7.72 -23.73
CA GLU A 91 -9.29 6.71 -23.96
C GLU A 91 -9.29 6.29 -25.43
N THR A 92 -8.10 6.21 -26.03
CA THR A 92 -7.95 5.89 -27.46
C THR A 92 -7.92 4.38 -27.64
N ASN A 93 -9.06 3.77 -27.99
CA ASN A 93 -9.14 2.34 -28.34
C ASN A 93 -9.19 2.15 -29.86
N LYS A 94 -8.78 0.97 -30.35
CA LYS A 94 -8.69 0.67 -31.80
C LYS A 94 -10.04 0.63 -32.54
N LYS A 95 -11.17 0.61 -31.81
CA LYS A 95 -12.52 0.50 -32.38
C LYS A 95 -13.35 1.78 -32.21
N GLU A 96 -13.40 2.34 -31.00
CA GLU A 96 -14.12 3.58 -30.69
C GLU A 96 -13.43 4.30 -29.51
N ASP A 97 -13.55 5.63 -29.46
CA ASP A 97 -13.08 6.42 -28.32
C ASP A 97 -14.01 6.22 -27.13
N VAL A 98 -13.46 5.86 -25.97
CA VAL A 98 -14.25 5.64 -24.74
C VAL A 98 -14.19 6.89 -23.90
N TYR A 99 -15.34 7.49 -23.56
CA TYR A 99 -15.39 8.62 -22.63
C TYR A 99 -14.99 8.15 -21.23
N ILE A 100 -13.97 8.78 -20.66
CA ILE A 100 -13.40 8.39 -19.37
C ILE A 100 -13.47 9.48 -18.30
N GLY A 101 -13.93 10.68 -18.65
CA GLY A 101 -14.03 11.74 -17.65
C GLY A 101 -14.10 13.14 -18.24
N ASN A 102 -14.17 14.11 -17.34
CA ASN A 102 -14.20 15.52 -17.67
C ASN A 102 -13.36 16.31 -16.64
N ILE A 103 -12.64 17.31 -17.14
CA ILE A 103 -12.00 18.33 -16.32
C ILE A 103 -12.70 19.66 -16.58
N TYR A 104 -13.18 20.29 -15.53
CA TYR A 104 -13.85 21.58 -15.62
C TYR A 104 -12.91 22.67 -16.14
N LYS A 105 -11.68 22.76 -15.61
CA LYS A 105 -10.72 23.78 -16.04
C LYS A 105 -9.29 23.26 -16.15
N VAL A 106 -8.68 23.46 -17.33
CA VAL A 106 -7.26 23.20 -17.58
C VAL A 106 -6.55 24.50 -17.93
N ASN A 107 -5.47 24.84 -17.22
CA ASN A 107 -4.57 25.92 -17.59
C ASN A 107 -3.31 25.34 -18.23
N LEU A 108 -3.00 25.79 -19.45
CA LEU A 108 -1.77 25.44 -20.15
C LEU A 108 -0.85 26.65 -20.17
N ARG A 109 0.31 26.54 -19.52
CA ARG A 109 1.28 27.63 -19.52
C ARG A 109 1.95 27.72 -20.89
N ILE A 110 1.74 28.84 -21.56
CA ILE A 110 2.27 29.08 -22.90
C ILE A 110 2.49 30.58 -23.11
N ASN A 111 3.54 30.92 -23.85
CA ASN A 111 3.82 32.31 -24.19
C ASN A 111 2.98 32.74 -25.41
N ILE A 112 2.57 34.00 -25.46
CA ILE A 112 1.89 34.58 -26.63
C ILE A 112 2.69 34.42 -27.93
N PHE A 113 4.02 34.54 -27.88
CA PHE A 113 4.85 34.35 -29.06
C PHE A 113 4.80 32.93 -29.59
N ASP A 114 4.67 31.94 -28.71
CA ASP A 114 4.53 30.54 -29.10
C ASP A 114 3.18 30.31 -29.80
N ILE A 115 2.12 30.99 -29.34
CA ILE A 115 0.82 30.99 -30.01
C ILE A 115 0.91 31.64 -31.40
N ILE A 116 1.52 32.83 -31.50
CA ILE A 116 1.68 33.57 -32.77
C ILE A 116 2.50 32.76 -33.79
N LEU A 117 3.60 32.14 -33.34
CA LEU A 117 4.49 31.35 -34.16
C LEU A 117 3.99 29.91 -34.40
N ARG A 118 2.81 29.55 -33.85
CA ARG A 118 2.21 28.22 -33.92
C ARG A 118 3.13 27.11 -33.38
N LYS A 119 3.89 27.42 -32.34
CA LYS A 119 4.80 26.50 -31.64
C LYS A 119 4.21 26.11 -30.29
N PHE A 120 3.11 25.37 -30.29
CA PHE A 120 2.44 24.94 -29.07
C PHE A 120 3.29 23.90 -28.32
N ASN A 121 4.10 24.36 -27.36
CA ASN A 121 4.87 23.47 -26.50
C ASN A 121 4.40 23.58 -25.04
N ILE A 122 3.54 22.64 -24.65
CA ILE A 122 3.04 22.52 -23.27
C ILE A 122 4.18 22.08 -22.34
N THR A 123 4.57 22.94 -21.40
CA THR A 123 5.59 22.61 -20.38
C THR A 123 5.02 22.55 -18.96
N ASP A 124 3.99 23.33 -18.66
CA ASP A 124 3.34 23.33 -17.36
C ASP A 124 1.83 23.20 -17.57
N VAL A 125 1.20 22.29 -16.84
CA VAL A 125 -0.24 22.03 -16.88
C VAL A 125 -0.82 22.17 -15.49
N GLU A 126 -1.98 22.79 -15.39
CA GLU A 126 -2.77 22.85 -14.15
C GLU A 126 -4.19 22.37 -14.44
N VAL A 127 -4.62 21.35 -13.70
CA VAL A 127 -5.93 20.74 -13.75
C VAL A 127 -6.71 21.20 -12.52
N ASN A 128 -7.92 21.71 -12.70
CA ASN A 128 -8.80 22.13 -11.62
C ASN A 128 -10.17 21.49 -11.80
N ASP A 129 -10.63 20.80 -10.77
CA ASP A 129 -11.95 20.18 -10.66
C ASP A 129 -12.23 19.18 -11.79
N GLY A 130 -12.08 17.89 -11.51
CA GLY A 130 -12.35 16.88 -12.54
C GLY A 130 -12.50 15.48 -11.98
N ILE A 131 -12.99 14.59 -12.83
CA ILE A 131 -13.12 13.16 -12.53
C ILE A 131 -12.62 12.39 -13.74
N ILE A 132 -11.72 11.43 -13.52
CA ILE A 132 -11.14 10.59 -14.58
C ILE A 132 -11.15 9.13 -14.13
N GLU A 133 -11.64 8.23 -14.99
CA GLU A 133 -11.57 6.79 -14.82
C GLU A 133 -10.58 6.17 -15.81
N ILE A 134 -9.47 5.63 -15.32
CA ILE A 134 -8.36 5.14 -16.16
C ILE A 134 -8.23 3.61 -16.05
N GLU A 135 -7.97 2.95 -17.18
CA GLU A 135 -7.69 1.51 -17.24
C GLU A 135 -6.22 1.13 -16.96
N ASN A 136 -6.01 -0.16 -16.71
CA ASN A 136 -4.78 -0.77 -16.18
C ASN A 136 -3.50 -0.55 -17.02
N ASN A 137 -3.59 -0.03 -18.24
CA ASN A 137 -2.47 0.13 -19.19
C ASN A 137 -2.04 1.58 -19.44
N TYR A 138 -2.78 2.58 -18.92
CA TYR A 138 -2.53 3.98 -19.23
C TYR A 138 -1.16 4.45 -18.71
N PHE A 139 -0.87 4.21 -17.43
CA PHE A 139 0.39 4.65 -16.83
C PHE A 139 1.60 3.97 -17.49
N ASP A 140 1.49 2.69 -17.85
CA ASP A 140 2.51 1.98 -18.62
C ASP A 140 2.81 2.68 -19.95
N ASN A 141 1.77 3.11 -20.67
CA ASN A 141 1.92 3.81 -21.94
C ASN A 141 2.50 5.22 -21.74
N PHE A 142 2.01 5.94 -20.74
CA PHE A 142 2.48 7.28 -20.39
C PHE A 142 3.99 7.26 -20.08
N PHE A 143 4.44 6.40 -19.17
CA PHE A 143 5.85 6.37 -18.75
C PHE A 143 6.82 5.79 -19.80
N LYS A 144 6.34 5.02 -20.78
CA LYS A 144 7.17 4.50 -21.88
C LYS A 144 7.58 5.57 -22.90
N ASN A 145 6.79 6.65 -23.05
CA ASN A 145 7.08 7.66 -24.07
C ASN A 145 7.91 8.84 -23.53
N VAL A 146 9.21 8.58 -23.40
CA VAL A 146 10.19 9.49 -22.79
C VAL A 146 10.21 10.88 -23.44
N ASP A 147 10.01 10.98 -24.75
CA ASP A 147 10.18 12.24 -25.47
C ASP A 147 9.04 13.24 -25.19
N SER A 148 7.83 12.73 -24.97
CA SER A 148 6.68 13.55 -24.56
C SER A 148 6.89 14.16 -23.16
N ILE A 149 7.36 13.35 -22.20
CA ILE A 149 7.55 13.75 -20.79
C ILE A 149 8.78 14.64 -20.61
N LYS A 150 9.84 14.50 -21.43
CA LYS A 150 11.08 15.32 -21.33
C LYS A 150 10.81 16.82 -21.35
N SER A 151 9.78 17.26 -22.06
CA SER A 151 9.41 18.68 -22.19
C SER A 151 8.59 19.22 -21.02
N LEU A 152 7.95 18.34 -20.24
CA LEU A 152 7.14 18.70 -19.08
C LEU A 152 8.03 19.13 -17.91
N LYS A 153 7.60 20.19 -17.24
CA LYS A 153 8.24 20.77 -16.05
C LYS A 153 7.38 20.60 -14.82
N ALA A 154 6.08 20.80 -14.95
CA ALA A 154 5.15 20.73 -13.83
C ALA A 154 3.75 20.28 -14.26
N ILE A 155 3.12 19.46 -13.42
CA ILE A 155 1.69 19.18 -13.44
C ILE A 155 1.15 19.57 -12.07
N LYS A 156 0.20 20.49 -12.05
CA LYS A 156 -0.56 20.88 -10.85
C LYS A 156 -1.94 20.27 -10.94
N VAL A 157 -2.39 19.67 -9.87
CA VAL A 157 -3.71 19.06 -9.76
C VAL A 157 -4.38 19.69 -8.55
N ASN A 158 -5.54 20.29 -8.77
CA ASN A 158 -6.38 20.85 -7.72
C ASN A 158 -7.75 20.17 -7.83
N ASN A 159 -8.12 19.42 -6.80
CA ASN A 159 -9.40 18.73 -6.71
C ASN A 159 -9.71 17.80 -7.91
N LEU A 160 -8.97 16.69 -8.02
CA LEU A 160 -9.22 15.66 -9.02
C LEU A 160 -9.64 14.36 -8.35
N ASP A 161 -10.71 13.74 -8.85
CA ASP A 161 -11.05 12.37 -8.51
C ASP A 161 -10.50 11.43 -9.58
N LEU A 162 -9.68 10.48 -9.15
CA LEU A 162 -9.08 9.49 -10.02
C LEU A 162 -9.58 8.11 -9.61
N LYS A 163 -10.27 7.45 -10.55
CA LYS A 163 -10.64 6.05 -10.44
C LYS A 163 -9.74 5.23 -11.35
N TYR A 164 -9.13 4.20 -10.80
CA TYR A 164 -8.32 3.24 -11.53
C TYR A 164 -9.02 1.90 -11.56
N SER A 165 -9.32 1.38 -12.75
CA SER A 165 -10.12 0.17 -12.94
C SER A 165 -9.32 -0.94 -13.63
N SER A 166 -9.37 -2.16 -13.09
CA SER A 166 -8.76 -3.37 -13.66
C SER A 166 -9.59 -4.61 -13.34
N ASN A 167 -9.99 -5.36 -14.38
CA ASN A 167 -10.66 -6.67 -14.27
C ASN A 167 -11.75 -6.75 -13.17
N LYS A 168 -12.70 -5.80 -13.18
CA LYS A 168 -13.83 -5.62 -12.23
C LYS A 168 -13.50 -5.01 -10.87
N ASN A 169 -12.22 -4.83 -10.54
CA ASN A 169 -11.80 -4.12 -9.35
C ASN A 169 -11.50 -2.67 -9.70
N SER A 170 -11.84 -1.75 -8.80
CA SER A 170 -11.47 -0.34 -8.95
C SER A 170 -10.96 0.22 -7.65
N ILE A 171 -9.94 1.07 -7.75
CA ILE A 171 -9.45 1.88 -6.65
C ILE A 171 -9.76 3.33 -6.97
N GLU A 172 -10.30 4.05 -6.01
CA GLU A 172 -10.63 5.46 -6.14
C GLU A 172 -9.82 6.28 -5.15
N ILE A 173 -9.24 7.36 -5.66
CA ILE A 173 -8.59 8.39 -4.88
C ILE A 173 -9.31 9.70 -5.19
N SER A 174 -9.97 10.27 -4.19
CA SER A 174 -10.73 11.52 -4.34
C SER A 174 -9.96 12.72 -3.81
N ASP A 175 -10.43 13.92 -4.18
CA ASP A 175 -9.93 15.21 -3.71
C ASP A 175 -8.41 15.37 -3.89
N ILE A 176 -7.86 14.84 -4.99
CA ILE A 176 -6.42 14.85 -5.23
C ILE A 176 -5.97 16.30 -5.41
N ASN A 177 -5.00 16.69 -4.59
CA ASN A 177 -4.29 17.94 -4.70
C ASN A 177 -2.79 17.62 -4.77
N SER A 178 -2.12 18.00 -5.85
CA SER A 178 -0.71 17.65 -6.04
C SER A 178 0.07 18.65 -6.90
N ASP A 179 1.32 18.90 -6.49
CA ASP A 179 2.32 19.60 -7.31
C ASP A 179 3.40 18.61 -7.75
N ILE A 180 3.31 18.09 -8.98
CA ILE A 180 4.28 17.16 -9.57
C ILE A 180 5.28 17.93 -10.40
N ILE A 181 6.56 17.84 -10.05
CA ILE A 181 7.65 18.52 -10.77
C ILE A 181 8.53 17.49 -11.46
N PHE A 182 8.90 17.79 -12.70
CA PHE A 182 9.71 16.95 -13.56
C PHE A 182 11.08 17.59 -13.83
N ASP A 183 12.07 16.75 -14.13
CA ASP A 183 13.42 17.15 -14.52
C ASP A 183 13.93 16.17 -15.59
N ASN A 184 14.04 16.65 -16.82
CA ASN A 184 14.44 15.87 -18.01
C ASN A 184 13.71 14.53 -18.16
N GLY A 185 12.38 14.55 -18.03
CA GLY A 185 11.54 13.36 -18.25
C GLY A 185 11.35 12.46 -17.02
N SER A 186 11.96 12.81 -15.88
CA SER A 186 11.82 12.07 -14.62
C SER A 186 11.08 12.89 -13.58
N VAL A 187 10.27 12.24 -12.73
CA VAL A 187 9.65 12.89 -11.58
C VAL A 187 10.75 13.28 -10.58
N LYS A 188 10.82 14.56 -10.23
CA LYS A 188 11.78 15.13 -9.27
C LYS A 188 11.18 15.26 -7.89
N ARG A 189 9.94 15.72 -7.80
CA ARG A 189 9.22 15.79 -6.52
C ARG A 189 7.72 15.79 -6.74
N PHE A 190 7.00 15.31 -5.75
CA PHE A 190 5.58 15.63 -5.60
C PHE A 190 5.21 15.76 -4.13
N ASP A 191 4.17 16.56 -3.87
CA ASP A 191 3.46 16.60 -2.58
C ASP A 191 1.99 16.41 -2.92
N LEU A 192 1.46 15.22 -2.65
CA LEU A 192 0.12 14.78 -2.95
C LEU A 192 -0.67 14.69 -1.66
N LYS A 193 -1.89 15.23 -1.69
CA LYS A 193 -2.93 15.00 -0.69
C LYS A 193 -4.16 14.44 -1.39
N GLY A 194 -4.88 13.56 -0.73
CA GLY A 194 -6.14 13.03 -1.24
C GLY A 194 -6.76 12.09 -0.22
N ASN A 195 -7.86 11.47 -0.61
CA ASN A 195 -8.56 10.50 0.22
C ASN A 195 -8.55 9.14 -0.48
N PHE A 196 -8.19 8.09 0.26
CA PHE A 196 -8.41 6.71 -0.18
C PHE A 196 -9.77 6.30 0.37
N PHE A 197 -10.80 6.25 -0.49
CA PHE A 197 -12.19 6.31 -0.05
C PHE A 197 -12.43 7.54 0.84
N ASN A 198 -12.71 7.35 2.14
CA ASN A 198 -12.94 8.45 3.10
C ASN A 198 -11.75 8.68 4.03
N LEU A 199 -10.58 8.11 3.72
CA LEU A 199 -9.42 8.14 4.60
C LEU A 199 -8.35 9.08 4.03
N PRO A 200 -8.12 10.24 4.67
CA PRO A 200 -7.14 11.19 4.18
C PRO A 200 -5.73 10.61 4.28
N PHE A 201 -4.95 10.88 3.24
CA PHE A 201 -3.53 10.58 3.22
C PHE A 201 -2.76 11.70 2.55
N THR A 202 -1.47 11.74 2.89
CA THR A 202 -0.49 12.60 2.23
C THR A 202 0.64 11.73 1.73
N SER A 203 1.09 11.96 0.50
CA SER A 203 2.26 11.31 -0.07
C SER A 203 3.25 12.35 -0.56
N LYS A 204 4.54 12.15 -0.26
CA LYS A 204 5.62 13.04 -0.68
C LYS A 204 6.72 12.24 -1.32
N PHE A 205 7.22 12.73 -2.43
CA PHE A 205 8.42 12.19 -3.06
C PHE A 205 9.43 13.30 -3.29
N GLN A 206 10.71 12.99 -3.03
CA GLN A 206 11.83 13.86 -3.34
C GLN A 206 12.95 13.04 -3.95
N GLY A 207 13.20 13.25 -5.23
CA GLY A 207 14.29 12.66 -5.99
C GLY A 207 15.51 13.59 -6.07
N ALA A 208 16.69 12.99 -6.11
CA ALA A 208 17.96 13.68 -6.33
C ALA A 208 18.90 12.83 -7.19
N LYS A 209 19.93 13.47 -7.76
CA LYS A 209 21.06 12.77 -8.39
C LYS A 209 22.21 12.74 -7.41
N ASN A 210 22.75 11.55 -7.15
CA ASN A 210 23.99 11.37 -6.40
C ASN A 210 25.00 10.67 -7.30
N LYS A 211 25.98 11.45 -7.80
CA LYS A 211 26.88 11.03 -8.89
C LYS A 211 26.06 10.58 -10.11
N ASP A 212 26.22 9.33 -10.53
CA ASP A 212 25.51 8.72 -11.68
C ASP A 212 24.23 7.97 -11.28
N LYS A 213 23.89 7.94 -9.98
CA LYS A 213 22.73 7.20 -9.46
C LYS A 213 21.59 8.14 -9.08
N SER A 214 20.38 7.80 -9.51
CA SER A 214 19.15 8.47 -9.05
C SER A 214 18.76 7.89 -7.70
N ILE A 215 18.53 8.77 -6.73
CA ILE A 215 18.03 8.42 -5.40
C ILE A 215 16.73 9.16 -5.13
N GLY A 216 15.94 8.71 -4.16
CA GLY A 216 14.74 9.43 -3.78
C GLY A 216 14.09 8.88 -2.53
N ASN A 217 13.35 9.73 -1.84
CA ASN A 217 12.65 9.38 -0.62
C ASN A 217 11.14 9.50 -0.86
N LEU A 218 10.41 8.41 -0.64
CA LEU A 218 8.96 8.35 -0.71
C LEU A 218 8.40 8.23 0.71
N SER A 219 7.46 9.10 1.05
CA SER A 219 6.72 9.05 2.31
C SER A 219 5.23 9.00 2.01
N ILE A 220 4.50 8.12 2.70
CA ILE A 220 3.04 8.04 2.68
C ILE A 220 2.58 8.02 4.13
N GLN A 221 1.66 8.91 4.47
CA GLN A 221 1.13 9.03 5.83
C GLN A 221 -0.38 9.17 5.78
N SER A 222 -1.07 8.41 6.61
CA SER A 222 -2.48 8.62 6.93
C SER A 222 -2.63 8.55 8.44
N ASN A 223 -3.00 9.68 9.06
CA ASN A 223 -3.17 9.76 10.51
C ASN A 223 -4.39 8.98 11.00
N ASP A 224 -5.46 8.98 10.19
CA ASP A 224 -6.70 8.29 10.53
C ASP A 224 -6.52 6.77 10.46
N LEU A 225 -5.78 6.31 9.45
CA LEU A 225 -5.30 4.93 9.41
C LEU A 225 -4.20 4.66 10.43
N LYS A 226 -3.53 5.69 10.96
CA LYS A 226 -2.29 5.55 11.74
C LYS A 226 -1.25 4.71 11.01
N PHE A 227 -1.15 4.96 9.70
CA PHE A 227 -0.25 4.30 8.77
C PHE A 227 0.84 5.27 8.35
N TYR A 228 2.09 4.81 8.44
CA TYR A 228 3.27 5.57 8.02
C TYR A 228 4.18 4.65 7.22
N PHE A 229 4.49 5.05 6.01
CA PHE A 229 5.39 4.38 5.11
C PHE A 229 6.47 5.37 4.69
N ASP A 230 7.72 5.02 4.92
CA ASP A 230 8.88 5.81 4.53
C ASP A 230 9.81 4.87 3.76
N ALA A 231 10.19 5.22 2.53
CA ALA A 231 11.07 4.42 1.68
C ALA A 231 12.19 5.27 1.10
N ASP A 232 13.42 4.80 1.31
CA ASP A 232 14.62 5.31 0.67
C ASP A 232 14.89 4.46 -0.57
N LEU A 233 14.86 5.10 -1.73
CA LEU A 233 15.00 4.49 -3.04
C LEU A 233 16.34 4.88 -3.67
N THR A 234 16.95 3.92 -4.35
CA THR A 234 18.26 4.01 -4.99
C THR A 234 18.19 3.35 -6.36
N ASP A 235 19.11 3.73 -7.25
CA ASP A 235 19.16 3.25 -8.63
C ASP A 235 17.82 3.41 -9.37
N ILE A 236 17.10 4.51 -9.09
CA ILE A 236 15.76 4.74 -9.63
C ILE A 236 15.83 4.99 -11.14
N ASN A 237 15.13 4.16 -11.90
CA ASN A 237 14.90 4.33 -13.32
C ASN A 237 13.39 4.21 -13.61
N PHE A 238 12.70 5.35 -13.55
CA PHE A 238 11.27 5.43 -13.84
C PHE A 238 10.89 4.92 -15.24
N LEU A 239 11.79 5.02 -16.22
CA LEU A 239 11.51 4.60 -17.60
C LEU A 239 11.44 3.10 -17.75
N LYS A 240 12.27 2.39 -16.98
CA LYS A 240 12.23 0.92 -16.92
C LYS A 240 11.42 0.41 -15.73
N SER A 241 10.93 1.31 -14.89
CA SER A 241 10.29 0.99 -13.62
C SER A 241 11.18 0.07 -12.76
N GLU A 242 12.46 0.42 -12.68
CA GLU A 242 13.49 -0.31 -11.92
C GLU A 242 13.92 0.54 -10.72
N PHE A 243 13.95 -0.01 -9.51
CA PHE A 243 14.50 0.64 -8.31
C PHE A 243 14.84 -0.35 -7.19
N LEU A 244 15.89 -0.03 -6.44
CA LEU A 244 16.25 -0.70 -5.20
C LEU A 244 15.83 0.16 -4.01
N GLY A 245 15.22 -0.44 -2.99
CA GLY A 245 14.70 0.35 -1.87
C GLY A 245 14.84 -0.30 -0.51
N ASN A 246 14.90 0.56 0.51
CA ASN A 246 14.67 0.19 1.90
C ASN A 246 13.41 0.91 2.37
N ALA A 247 12.41 0.18 2.81
CA ALA A 247 11.18 0.74 3.37
C ALA A 247 11.06 0.46 4.86
N LYS A 248 10.46 1.41 5.55
CA LYS A 248 9.99 1.29 6.91
C LYS A 248 8.51 1.58 6.92
N ILE A 249 7.76 0.59 7.38
CA ILE A 249 6.32 0.67 7.58
C ILE A 249 6.04 0.66 9.07
N ARG A 250 5.23 1.61 9.53
CA ARG A 250 4.75 1.68 10.91
C ARG A 250 3.24 1.64 10.90
N PHE A 251 2.71 0.80 11.78
CA PHE A 251 1.29 0.65 12.02
C PHE A 251 1.01 0.87 13.50
N VAL A 252 -0.18 1.34 13.81
CA VAL A 252 -0.70 1.25 15.18
C VAL A 252 -1.51 -0.03 15.31
N ASN A 253 -1.30 -0.76 16.40
CA ASN A 253 -1.83 -2.11 16.73
C ASN A 253 -3.33 -2.36 16.45
N SER A 254 -4.12 -1.33 16.16
CA SER A 254 -5.55 -1.45 15.89
C SER A 254 -5.93 -1.95 14.49
N LEU A 255 -5.02 -1.89 13.52
CA LEU A 255 -5.40 -1.94 12.10
C LEU A 255 -5.79 -3.34 11.60
N SER A 256 -5.03 -4.39 11.86
CA SER A 256 -5.40 -5.76 11.42
C SER A 256 -4.37 -6.80 11.82
N THR A 257 -3.39 -6.45 12.66
CA THR A 257 -2.26 -7.33 12.96
C THR A 257 -1.97 -7.26 14.44
N ILE A 258 -2.29 -8.32 15.17
CA ILE A 258 -1.98 -8.40 16.60
C ILE A 258 -0.46 -8.22 16.77
N GLY A 259 -0.06 -7.19 17.51
CA GLY A 259 1.32 -7.07 17.95
C GLY A 259 2.23 -6.19 17.11
N LEU A 260 1.95 -6.04 15.82
CA LEU A 260 2.87 -5.36 14.90
C LEU A 260 2.87 -3.85 15.13
N ASN A 261 4.01 -3.33 15.59
CA ASN A 261 4.25 -1.90 15.75
C ASN A 261 5.05 -1.33 14.57
N ASN A 262 6.06 -2.07 14.10
CA ASN A 262 6.88 -1.65 12.97
C ASN A 262 7.41 -2.84 12.17
N LEU A 263 7.59 -2.58 10.88
CA LEU A 263 8.13 -3.46 9.88
C LEU A 263 9.17 -2.69 9.08
N THR A 264 10.41 -3.13 9.06
CA THR A 264 11.44 -2.60 8.17
C THR A 264 11.76 -3.67 7.15
N LEU A 265 11.83 -3.33 5.87
CA LEU A 265 12.07 -4.28 4.79
C LEU A 265 13.00 -3.68 3.74
N GLN A 266 13.86 -4.52 3.17
CA GLN A 266 14.67 -4.19 2.00
C GLN A 266 14.09 -4.91 0.79
N PHE A 267 14.02 -4.24 -0.36
CA PHE A 267 13.39 -4.80 -1.54
C PHE A 267 14.08 -4.38 -2.83
N ASN A 268 13.94 -5.24 -3.84
CA ASN A 268 14.30 -4.92 -5.22
C ASN A 268 13.04 -4.98 -6.08
N PHE A 269 12.88 -3.97 -6.93
CA PHE A 269 11.77 -3.87 -7.86
C PHE A 269 12.32 -3.65 -9.27
N ASP A 270 12.04 -4.58 -10.17
CA ASP A 270 12.28 -4.44 -11.62
C ASP A 270 10.99 -4.84 -12.31
N LEU A 271 10.33 -3.91 -13.00
CA LEU A 271 9.07 -4.17 -13.71
C LEU A 271 9.22 -5.15 -14.89
N LYS A 272 10.44 -5.64 -15.18
CA LYS A 272 10.68 -6.78 -16.07
C LYS A 272 10.65 -8.13 -15.37
N ASP A 273 10.92 -8.17 -14.06
CA ASP A 273 10.81 -9.36 -13.23
C ASP A 273 9.39 -9.41 -12.66
N GLU A 274 8.68 -10.50 -12.91
CA GLU A 274 7.26 -10.68 -12.57
C GLU A 274 7.02 -10.82 -11.05
N TYR A 275 7.96 -10.37 -10.22
CA TYR A 275 7.95 -10.53 -8.77
C TYR A 275 8.72 -9.42 -8.03
N VAL A 276 8.49 -9.32 -6.73
CA VAL A 276 9.27 -8.49 -5.79
C VAL A 276 9.89 -9.39 -4.73
N ASP A 277 11.22 -9.32 -4.62
CA ASP A 277 11.96 -9.94 -3.52
C ASP A 277 12.10 -8.97 -2.36
N LEU A 278 11.54 -9.33 -1.21
CA LEU A 278 11.68 -8.65 0.07
C LEU A 278 12.67 -9.43 0.93
N LYS A 279 13.86 -8.88 1.15
CA LYS A 279 14.93 -9.49 1.96
C LYS A 279 15.12 -8.69 3.23
N ASN A 280 15.77 -9.32 4.22
CA ASN A 280 16.14 -8.66 5.48
C ASN A 280 14.96 -7.95 6.14
N ILE A 281 13.76 -8.56 6.10
CA ILE A 281 12.57 -7.99 6.70
C ILE A 281 12.74 -8.09 8.21
N LEU A 282 12.95 -6.98 8.88
CA LEU A 282 13.00 -6.88 10.32
C LEU A 282 11.61 -6.57 10.86
N VAL A 283 11.09 -7.49 11.67
CA VAL A 283 9.78 -7.38 12.29
C VAL A 283 9.98 -7.07 13.76
N ASN A 284 9.30 -6.04 14.26
CA ASN A 284 9.32 -5.74 15.68
C ASN A 284 7.92 -5.37 16.19
N SER A 285 7.49 -6.17 17.16
CA SER A 285 6.19 -6.21 17.78
C SER A 285 6.36 -6.19 19.30
N PHE A 286 5.31 -5.87 20.05
CA PHE A 286 5.36 -6.00 21.50
C PHE A 286 5.41 -7.47 21.96
N VAL A 287 4.99 -8.39 21.09
CA VAL A 287 4.94 -9.84 21.32
C VAL A 287 6.21 -10.51 20.81
N TYR A 288 6.66 -10.19 19.61
CA TYR A 288 7.74 -10.90 18.93
C TYR A 288 8.66 -9.94 18.18
N LYS A 289 9.93 -10.34 18.08
CA LYS A 289 10.91 -9.69 17.22
C LYS A 289 11.60 -10.77 16.39
N GLY A 290 11.86 -10.46 15.14
CA GLY A 290 12.43 -11.44 14.24
C GLY A 290 12.87 -10.83 12.93
N GLU A 291 13.34 -11.71 12.08
CA GLU A 291 13.75 -11.38 10.72
C GLU A 291 13.16 -12.39 9.74
N GLY A 292 13.07 -12.00 8.48
CA GLY A 292 12.55 -12.87 7.45
C GLY A 292 12.76 -12.35 6.05
N SER A 293 12.09 -13.03 5.14
CA SER A 293 12.03 -12.67 3.75
C SER A 293 10.63 -12.95 3.21
N ALA A 294 10.28 -12.28 2.13
CA ALA A 294 9.08 -12.56 1.40
C ALA A 294 9.31 -12.36 -0.10
N LYS A 295 8.50 -13.02 -0.90
CA LYS A 295 8.44 -12.88 -2.34
C LYS A 295 7.01 -12.63 -2.74
N ILE A 296 6.78 -11.61 -3.55
CA ILE A 296 5.47 -11.32 -4.13
C ILE A 296 5.58 -11.63 -5.62
N ASP A 297 4.93 -12.68 -6.11
CA ASP A 297 4.84 -12.94 -7.55
C ASP A 297 3.54 -12.33 -8.09
N PHE A 298 3.61 -11.67 -9.25
CA PHE A 298 2.48 -11.05 -9.92
C PHE A 298 1.84 -11.95 -10.98
N LYS A 299 2.57 -12.97 -11.48
CA LYS A 299 2.09 -13.93 -12.49
C LYS A 299 2.36 -15.38 -12.08
N PRO A 300 1.49 -16.34 -12.47
CA PRO A 300 0.24 -16.17 -13.21
C PRO A 300 -0.92 -15.61 -12.35
N ARG A 301 -0.75 -15.56 -11.03
CA ARG A 301 -1.67 -14.92 -10.08
C ARG A 301 -0.86 -14.19 -9.00
N LEU A 302 -1.45 -13.20 -8.35
CA LEU A 302 -0.82 -12.51 -7.22
C LEU A 302 -0.60 -13.50 -6.07
N SER A 303 0.65 -13.76 -5.72
CA SER A 303 1.00 -14.64 -4.60
C SER A 303 2.06 -14.06 -3.69
N LEU A 304 1.89 -14.24 -2.38
CA LEU A 304 2.87 -13.89 -1.36
C LEU A 304 3.45 -15.16 -0.74
N VAL A 305 4.75 -15.38 -0.83
CA VAL A 305 5.45 -16.43 -0.07
C VAL A 305 6.37 -15.77 0.93
N SER A 306 6.23 -16.08 2.21
CA SER A 306 7.01 -15.47 3.28
C SER A 306 7.57 -16.49 4.26
N GLU A 307 8.74 -16.18 4.80
CA GLU A 307 9.42 -16.97 5.80
C GLU A 307 10.01 -16.06 6.88
N PHE A 308 9.59 -16.28 8.12
CA PHE A 308 9.98 -15.48 9.27
C PHE A 308 10.50 -16.34 10.41
N ASN A 309 11.57 -15.86 11.04
CA ASN A 309 12.18 -16.45 12.22
C ASN A 309 12.10 -15.45 13.38
N PHE A 310 11.39 -15.81 14.44
CA PHE A 310 11.20 -15.01 15.63
C PHE A 310 11.93 -15.63 16.82
N ILE A 311 12.48 -14.78 17.68
CA ILE A 311 13.19 -15.18 18.89
C ILE A 311 12.56 -14.46 20.08
N ASP A 312 12.47 -15.15 21.21
CA ASP A 312 11.96 -14.65 22.49
C ASP A 312 10.52 -14.08 22.40
N ALA A 313 9.68 -14.73 21.58
CA ALA A 313 8.29 -14.33 21.41
C ALA A 313 7.50 -14.54 22.70
N ASN A 314 7.00 -13.45 23.28
CA ASN A 314 6.28 -13.44 24.54
C ASN A 314 4.77 -13.31 24.34
N PHE A 315 4.13 -14.44 24.08
CA PHE A 315 2.69 -14.54 23.91
C PHE A 315 1.90 -14.30 25.20
N LYS A 316 2.50 -14.35 26.40
CA LYS A 316 1.83 -13.93 27.66
C LYS A 316 1.42 -12.46 27.65
N LYS A 317 2.09 -11.62 26.85
CA LYS A 317 1.73 -10.20 26.71
C LYS A 317 0.41 -10.00 25.95
N LEU A 318 -0.10 -11.03 25.26
CA LEU A 318 -1.38 -10.98 24.60
C LEU A 318 -2.49 -11.30 25.60
N SER A 319 -3.40 -10.34 25.80
CA SER A 319 -4.63 -10.64 26.53
C SER A 319 -5.50 -11.58 25.70
N ASN A 320 -6.17 -12.50 26.39
CA ASN A 320 -7.08 -13.42 25.74
C ASN A 320 -8.25 -12.67 25.07
N ASP A 321 -8.69 -11.53 25.63
CA ASP A 321 -9.71 -10.68 25.00
C ASP A 321 -9.27 -10.13 23.65
N ASN A 322 -8.01 -9.71 23.51
CA ASN A 322 -7.47 -9.21 22.23
C ASN A 322 -7.39 -10.35 21.19
N LEU A 323 -6.94 -11.53 21.62
CA LEU A 323 -6.88 -12.72 20.77
C LEU A 323 -8.27 -13.19 20.35
N LYS A 324 -9.22 -13.25 21.29
CA LYS A 324 -10.62 -13.60 21.03
C LYS A 324 -11.26 -12.63 20.06
N ASN A 325 -11.13 -11.32 20.29
CA ASN A 325 -11.68 -10.32 19.37
C ASN A 325 -11.13 -10.45 17.95
N TYR A 326 -9.86 -10.82 17.81
CA TYR A 326 -9.23 -10.96 16.52
C TYR A 326 -9.58 -12.27 15.78
N LEU A 327 -9.59 -13.39 16.49
CA LEU A 327 -9.90 -14.71 15.93
C LEU A 327 -11.40 -14.96 15.75
N VAL A 328 -12.24 -14.43 16.66
CA VAL A 328 -13.69 -14.69 16.68
C VAL A 328 -14.48 -13.65 15.89
N ASN A 329 -14.05 -12.38 15.87
CA ASN A 329 -14.72 -11.34 15.09
C ASN A 329 -14.11 -11.18 13.69
N ASN A 330 -13.51 -12.26 13.15
CA ASN A 330 -13.10 -12.44 11.76
C ASN A 330 -12.18 -11.38 11.12
N LYS A 331 -11.48 -10.55 11.89
CA LYS A 331 -10.51 -9.60 11.28
C LYS A 331 -9.36 -10.27 10.53
N LEU A 332 -8.99 -11.51 10.93
CA LEU A 332 -7.94 -12.28 10.25
C LEU A 332 -8.44 -12.93 8.95
N PHE A 333 -9.74 -13.22 8.83
CA PHE A 333 -10.30 -14.08 7.77
C PHE A 333 -11.05 -13.32 6.68
N ASP A 334 -11.13 -11.99 6.75
CA ASP A 334 -11.57 -11.14 5.64
C ASP A 334 -10.43 -11.00 4.61
N ILE A 335 -9.95 -12.15 4.11
CA ILE A 335 -8.93 -12.19 3.07
C ILE A 335 -9.64 -12.36 1.73
N HIS A 336 -9.29 -11.51 0.77
CA HIS A 336 -9.87 -11.52 -0.57
C HIS A 336 -9.71 -12.90 -1.23
N GLU A 337 -10.73 -13.37 -1.95
CA GLU A 337 -10.72 -14.70 -2.61
C GLU A 337 -9.54 -14.87 -3.57
N ASP A 338 -9.15 -13.79 -4.25
CA ASP A 338 -8.02 -13.78 -5.19
C ASP A 338 -6.64 -13.83 -4.53
N PHE A 339 -6.56 -13.69 -3.20
CA PHE A 339 -5.27 -13.70 -2.50
C PHE A 339 -4.77 -15.13 -2.30
N TYR A 340 -3.56 -15.39 -2.78
CA TYR A 340 -2.81 -16.59 -2.45
C TYR A 340 -1.58 -16.24 -1.59
N GLY A 341 -1.45 -16.90 -0.44
CA GLY A 341 -0.38 -16.65 0.52
C GLY A 341 0.20 -17.93 1.11
N VAL A 342 1.52 -18.01 1.26
CA VAL A 342 2.20 -19.04 2.03
C VAL A 342 3.05 -18.36 3.10
N PHE A 343 2.81 -18.69 4.36
CA PHE A 343 3.50 -18.12 5.50
C PHE A 343 4.20 -19.24 6.27
N LYS A 344 5.52 -19.20 6.30
CA LYS A 344 6.36 -20.05 7.13
C LYS A 344 6.82 -19.25 8.34
N LEU A 345 6.44 -19.68 9.53
CA LEU A 345 6.73 -18.96 10.76
C LEU A 345 7.45 -19.90 11.71
N ASN A 346 8.67 -19.53 12.11
CA ASN A 346 9.44 -20.25 13.10
C ASN A 346 9.63 -19.37 14.32
N PHE A 347 9.44 -19.95 15.49
CA PHE A 347 9.57 -19.26 16.77
C PHE A 347 10.50 -20.06 17.68
N LYS A 348 11.48 -19.37 18.26
CA LYS A 348 12.39 -19.92 19.27
C LYS A 348 12.22 -19.18 20.59
N ASN A 349 12.45 -19.87 21.71
CA ASN A 349 12.34 -19.34 23.07
C ASN A 349 10.99 -18.65 23.37
N MET A 350 9.90 -19.21 22.86
CA MET A 350 8.57 -18.68 23.11
C MET A 350 8.21 -18.74 24.60
N ILE A 351 7.47 -17.74 25.07
CA ILE A 351 6.88 -17.67 26.40
C ILE A 351 5.36 -17.69 26.23
N THR A 352 4.71 -18.70 26.82
CA THR A 352 3.26 -18.94 26.72
C THR A 352 2.67 -19.03 28.13
N ASN A 353 1.35 -18.90 28.32
CA ASN A 353 0.74 -18.82 29.66
C ASN A 353 1.17 -19.92 30.65
N HIS A 354 1.45 -21.13 30.16
CA HIS A 354 1.90 -22.26 30.98
C HIS A 354 3.36 -22.69 30.72
N ASP A 355 4.10 -21.95 29.87
CA ASP A 355 5.49 -22.23 29.50
C ASP A 355 5.76 -23.68 29.08
N LEU A 356 4.74 -24.35 28.50
CA LEU A 356 4.83 -25.75 28.09
C LEU A 356 5.65 -25.91 26.81
N PHE A 357 5.46 -25.01 25.85
CA PHE A 357 6.16 -25.03 24.58
C PHE A 357 7.14 -23.87 24.50
N SER A 358 8.33 -24.15 23.97
CA SER A 358 9.41 -23.18 23.79
C SER A 358 9.71 -22.89 22.33
N GLU A 359 9.29 -23.76 21.41
CA GLU A 359 9.47 -23.55 19.97
C GLU A 359 8.17 -23.83 19.21
N ALA A 360 7.97 -23.13 18.10
CA ALA A 360 6.89 -23.41 17.17
C ALA A 360 7.36 -23.28 15.73
N ASN A 361 6.85 -24.15 14.86
CA ASN A 361 7.02 -24.03 13.42
C ASN A 361 5.63 -24.13 12.79
N ALA A 362 5.26 -23.17 11.95
CA ALA A 362 3.96 -23.12 11.31
C ALA A 362 4.09 -22.88 9.81
N ILE A 363 3.31 -23.61 9.03
CA ILE A 363 3.11 -23.38 7.60
C ILE A 363 1.61 -23.13 7.40
N ILE A 364 1.29 -21.90 7.06
CA ILE A 364 -0.09 -21.43 6.82
C ILE A 364 -0.21 -21.10 5.34
N VAL A 365 -1.23 -21.63 4.70
CA VAL A 365 -1.56 -21.34 3.31
C VAL A 365 -2.92 -20.66 3.28
N VAL A 366 -3.00 -19.52 2.60
CA VAL A 366 -4.24 -18.80 2.35
C VAL A 366 -4.54 -18.91 0.86
N GLU A 367 -5.73 -19.35 0.50
CA GLU A 367 -6.14 -19.53 -0.90
C GLU A 367 -7.67 -19.51 -1.00
N GLY A 368 -8.22 -18.70 -1.91
CA GLY A 368 -9.66 -18.70 -2.18
C GLY A 368 -10.50 -18.21 -0.99
N GLY A 369 -9.96 -17.30 -0.17
CA GLY A 369 -10.61 -16.84 1.06
C GLY A 369 -10.51 -17.82 2.25
N ASP A 370 -9.97 -19.02 2.04
CA ASP A 370 -9.78 -20.02 3.10
C ASP A 370 -8.36 -19.98 3.68
N VAL A 371 -8.24 -20.39 4.95
CA VAL A 371 -6.96 -20.51 5.65
C VAL A 371 -6.70 -21.96 6.01
N ASN A 372 -5.60 -22.51 5.51
CA ASN A 372 -5.16 -23.88 5.72
C ASN A 372 -3.89 -23.89 6.57
N ILE A 373 -3.97 -24.47 7.77
CA ILE A 373 -2.81 -24.81 8.58
C ILE A 373 -2.27 -26.14 8.02
N LYS A 374 -1.28 -26.05 7.13
CA LYS A 374 -0.60 -27.24 6.59
C LYS A 374 0.15 -27.97 7.69
N GLU A 375 0.80 -27.19 8.55
CA GLU A 375 1.57 -27.70 9.68
C GLU A 375 1.63 -26.63 10.77
N LEU A 376 1.39 -27.03 12.01
CA LEU A 376 1.70 -26.27 13.21
C LEU A 376 2.30 -27.25 14.22
N ASN A 377 3.60 -27.14 14.46
CA ASN A 377 4.33 -27.92 15.45
C ASN A 377 4.64 -27.04 16.65
N LEU A 378 4.27 -27.48 17.84
CA LEU A 378 4.69 -26.90 19.10
C LEU A 378 5.62 -27.88 19.82
N ILE A 379 6.82 -27.43 20.18
CA ILE A 379 7.87 -28.25 20.76
C ILE A 379 8.23 -27.71 22.15
N SER A 380 8.23 -28.59 23.15
CA SER A 380 8.64 -28.26 24.50
C SER A 380 10.15 -28.38 24.69
N LYS A 381 10.69 -27.81 25.78
CA LYS A 381 12.08 -28.02 26.22
C LYS A 381 12.44 -29.48 26.51
N PHE A 382 11.45 -30.36 26.58
CA PHE A 382 11.59 -31.78 26.92
C PHE A 382 11.30 -32.67 25.72
N ASN A 383 11.25 -32.10 24.51
CA ASN A 383 10.95 -32.78 23.25
C ASN A 383 9.53 -33.37 23.16
N ASP A 384 8.61 -32.96 24.04
CA ASP A 384 7.17 -33.16 23.81
C ASP A 384 6.74 -32.33 22.58
N LEU A 385 5.93 -32.94 21.71
CA LEU A 385 5.54 -32.41 20.41
C LEU A 385 4.01 -32.43 20.26
N LEU A 386 3.42 -31.29 19.91
CA LEU A 386 2.04 -31.18 19.46
C LEU A 386 2.02 -30.73 17.99
N LYS A 387 1.52 -31.59 17.11
CA LYS A 387 1.26 -31.27 15.71
C LYS A 387 -0.20 -30.95 15.52
N ILE A 388 -0.51 -29.91 14.74
CA ILE A 388 -1.86 -29.54 14.34
C ILE A 388 -1.84 -29.26 12.84
N ASN A 389 -2.81 -29.79 12.11
CA ASN A 389 -3.13 -29.36 10.76
C ASN A 389 -4.65 -29.27 10.60
N GLY A 390 -5.10 -28.51 9.60
CA GLY A 390 -6.52 -28.28 9.42
C GLY A 390 -6.84 -27.11 8.51
N ARG A 391 -8.13 -26.86 8.33
CA ARG A 391 -8.65 -25.79 7.48
C ARG A 391 -9.72 -25.01 8.22
N PHE A 392 -9.63 -23.69 8.15
CA PHE A 392 -10.72 -22.78 8.49
C PHE A 392 -11.63 -22.64 7.27
N ILE A 393 -12.93 -22.79 7.48
CA ILE A 393 -13.97 -22.53 6.49
C ILE A 393 -14.94 -21.53 7.09
N THR A 394 -15.23 -20.47 6.34
CA THR A 394 -16.20 -19.45 6.74
C THR A 394 -17.46 -19.57 5.88
N GLN A 395 -18.60 -19.89 6.49
CA GLN A 395 -19.90 -19.96 5.82
C GLN A 395 -20.97 -19.29 6.69
N ASN A 396 -21.84 -18.47 6.11
CA ASN A 396 -22.95 -17.83 6.83
C ASN A 396 -22.54 -17.07 8.11
N ARG A 397 -21.37 -16.41 8.11
CA ARG A 397 -20.77 -15.72 9.28
C ARG A 397 -20.44 -16.66 10.47
N GLU A 398 -20.30 -17.95 10.22
CA GLU A 398 -19.70 -18.91 11.15
C GLU A 398 -18.36 -19.37 10.57
N THR A 399 -17.31 -19.31 11.40
CA THR A 399 -15.97 -19.80 11.07
C THR A 399 -15.75 -21.12 11.82
N ILE A 400 -15.50 -22.19 11.09
CA ILE A 400 -15.26 -23.53 11.65
C ILE A 400 -13.84 -23.96 11.30
N PHE A 401 -13.08 -24.40 12.30
CA PHE A 401 -11.77 -25.01 12.13
C PHE A 401 -11.88 -26.53 12.18
N PHE A 402 -11.71 -27.17 11.02
CA PHE A 402 -11.63 -28.62 10.90
C PHE A 402 -10.19 -29.04 11.13
N PHE A 403 -9.92 -29.75 12.22
CA PHE A 403 -8.56 -30.01 12.66
C PHE A 403 -8.26 -31.50 12.85
N ASN A 404 -6.98 -31.80 12.69
CA ASN A 404 -6.37 -33.03 13.12
C ASN A 404 -5.12 -32.66 13.93
N SER A 405 -4.99 -33.28 15.09
CA SER A 405 -3.92 -33.02 16.03
C SER A 405 -3.26 -34.32 16.44
N GLN A 406 -1.95 -34.29 16.62
CA GLN A 406 -1.17 -35.40 17.15
C GLN A 406 -0.30 -34.89 18.28
N ILE A 407 -0.42 -35.50 19.45
CA ILE A 407 0.44 -35.22 20.59
C ILE A 407 1.39 -36.40 20.80
N ASN A 408 2.67 -36.11 21.03
CA ASN A 408 3.69 -37.07 21.42
C ASN A 408 4.41 -36.49 22.65
N VAL A 409 4.30 -37.14 23.79
CA VAL A 409 4.98 -36.74 25.04
C VAL A 409 5.98 -37.80 25.44
N VAL A 410 7.15 -37.36 25.90
CA VAL A 410 8.25 -38.24 26.32
C VAL A 410 7.95 -38.87 27.68
N ASN A 411 7.34 -38.09 28.58
CA ASN A 411 6.93 -38.59 29.89
C ASN A 411 5.60 -37.96 30.29
N ILE A 412 4.55 -38.78 30.30
CA ILE A 412 3.20 -38.28 30.53
C ILE A 412 3.00 -37.69 31.93
N LYS A 413 3.59 -38.32 32.95
CA LYS A 413 3.50 -37.82 34.33
C LYS A 413 4.11 -36.42 34.46
N ASN A 414 5.23 -36.17 33.80
CA ASN A 414 5.90 -34.86 33.80
C ASN A 414 5.15 -33.82 32.98
N PHE A 415 4.60 -34.21 31.83
CA PHE A 415 3.74 -33.35 31.03
C PHE A 415 2.52 -32.90 31.85
N TYR A 416 1.79 -33.84 32.45
CA TYR A 416 0.59 -33.57 33.23
C TYR A 416 0.87 -32.69 34.47
N LYS A 417 2.02 -32.89 35.15
CA LYS A 417 2.48 -32.01 36.25
C LYS A 417 2.59 -30.54 35.82
N LYS A 418 3.16 -30.25 34.64
CA LYS A 418 3.33 -28.88 34.14
C LYS A 418 2.03 -28.23 33.71
N THR A 419 1.04 -29.05 33.35
CA THR A 419 -0.32 -28.59 33.08
C THR A 419 -1.12 -28.30 34.37
N ASN A 420 -0.48 -28.17 35.55
CA ASN A 420 -1.16 -27.99 36.84
C ASN A 420 -2.23 -29.07 37.12
N GLY A 421 -1.93 -30.31 36.74
CA GLY A 421 -2.79 -31.45 37.01
C GLY A 421 -3.02 -31.69 38.51
N THR A 422 -4.17 -32.28 38.85
CA THR A 422 -4.48 -32.67 40.24
C THR A 422 -3.48 -33.70 40.75
N ARG A 423 -3.03 -33.56 42.01
CA ARG A 423 -2.01 -34.43 42.61
C ARG A 423 -2.42 -35.91 42.59
N GLU A 424 -3.70 -36.18 42.80
CA GLU A 424 -4.30 -37.52 42.80
C GLU A 424 -4.11 -38.20 41.45
N LYS A 425 -4.41 -37.50 40.34
CA LYS A 425 -4.20 -38.03 38.99
C LYS A 425 -2.74 -38.16 38.62
N ILE A 426 -1.87 -37.23 39.04
CA ILE A 426 -0.42 -37.33 38.83
C ILE A 426 0.16 -38.61 39.44
N ALA A 427 -0.34 -39.01 40.62
CA ALA A 427 0.12 -40.23 41.28
C ALA A 427 -0.16 -41.49 40.45
N LEU A 428 -1.31 -41.53 39.76
CA LEU A 428 -1.79 -42.65 38.95
C LEU A 428 -1.12 -42.74 37.57
N LEU A 429 -0.52 -41.67 37.07
CA LEU A 429 0.12 -41.66 35.74
C LEU A 429 1.48 -42.38 35.73
N PRO A 430 1.74 -43.21 34.68
CA PRO A 430 3.02 -43.90 34.51
C PRO A 430 4.15 -42.93 34.10
N ASN A 431 5.39 -43.37 34.30
CA ASN A 431 6.58 -42.65 33.83
C ASN A 431 6.95 -43.03 32.38
N ASP A 432 5.94 -43.15 31.52
CA ASP A 432 6.10 -43.61 30.14
C ASP A 432 5.76 -42.50 29.13
N GLY A 433 6.14 -42.74 27.88
CA GLY A 433 5.73 -41.90 26.76
C GLY A 433 4.25 -42.09 26.40
N PHE A 434 3.66 -41.05 25.79
CA PHE A 434 2.32 -41.14 25.23
C PHE A 434 2.25 -40.49 23.85
N SER A 435 1.46 -41.10 22.98
CA SER A 435 1.09 -40.63 21.66
C SER A 435 -0.43 -40.74 21.51
N GLY A 436 -1.04 -39.68 20.97
CA GLY A 436 -2.45 -39.65 20.68
C GLY A 436 -2.76 -38.80 19.46
N ILE A 437 -3.79 -39.18 18.72
CA ILE A 437 -4.33 -38.45 17.58
C ILE A 437 -5.77 -38.06 17.90
N MET A 438 -6.15 -36.82 17.61
CA MET A 438 -7.51 -36.31 17.76
C MET A 438 -7.94 -35.54 16.52
N LYS A 439 -9.14 -35.84 16.02
CA LYS A 439 -9.81 -35.12 14.94
C LYS A 439 -11.12 -34.54 15.42
N GLY A 440 -11.45 -33.34 14.94
CA GLY A 440 -12.66 -32.67 15.32
C GLY A 440 -12.85 -31.34 14.64
N ASP A 441 -13.92 -30.67 15.03
CA ASP A 441 -14.37 -29.41 14.45
C ASP A 441 -14.55 -28.40 15.57
N LEU A 442 -13.90 -27.24 15.47
CA LEU A 442 -14.02 -26.13 16.42
C LEU A 442 -14.85 -25.01 15.77
N ASN A 443 -16.01 -24.71 16.34
CA ASN A 443 -16.75 -23.51 15.99
C ASN A 443 -16.13 -22.30 16.70
N MET A 444 -15.47 -21.43 15.94
CA MET A 444 -14.73 -20.28 16.48
C MET A 444 -15.63 -19.26 17.17
N ARG A 445 -16.89 -19.15 16.75
CA ARG A 445 -17.83 -18.19 17.34
C ARG A 445 -18.50 -18.71 18.59
N LYS A 446 -18.89 -19.98 18.58
CA LYS A 446 -19.59 -20.64 19.70
C LYS A 446 -18.63 -21.16 20.76
N GLY A 447 -17.31 -21.20 20.47
CA GLY A 447 -16.32 -21.77 21.38
C GLY A 447 -16.57 -23.25 21.66
N ARG A 448 -17.12 -23.97 20.67
CA ARG A 448 -17.61 -25.34 20.82
C ARG A 448 -16.83 -26.28 19.93
N VAL A 449 -16.31 -27.35 20.52
CA VAL A 449 -15.64 -28.46 19.83
C VAL A 449 -16.59 -29.64 19.71
N VAL A 450 -16.53 -30.26 18.53
CA VAL A 450 -17.05 -31.60 18.27
C VAL A 450 -15.86 -32.52 18.05
N VAL A 451 -15.77 -33.59 18.84
CA VAL A 451 -14.67 -34.57 18.72
C VAL A 451 -15.16 -35.76 17.93
N ASN A 452 -14.56 -35.97 16.76
CA ASN A 452 -14.96 -37.01 15.82
C ASN A 452 -14.18 -38.31 16.04
N GLU A 453 -12.91 -38.22 16.42
CA GLU A 453 -12.03 -39.38 16.59
C GLU A 453 -10.93 -39.10 17.60
N ILE A 454 -10.63 -40.08 18.45
CA ILE A 454 -9.43 -40.13 19.29
C ILE A 454 -8.81 -41.52 19.18
N ILE A 455 -7.50 -41.56 18.94
CA ILE A 455 -6.68 -42.77 18.87
C ILE A 455 -5.50 -42.61 19.84
N GLY A 456 -5.34 -43.52 20.80
CA GLY A 456 -4.20 -43.50 21.75
C GLY A 456 -3.05 -44.46 21.37
N ASN A 457 -2.05 -44.56 22.26
CA ASN A 457 -0.82 -45.38 22.14
C ASN A 457 -0.95 -46.78 21.52
N SER A 458 -2.09 -47.45 21.70
CA SER A 458 -2.33 -48.83 21.23
C SER A 458 -3.10 -48.91 19.91
N ASN A 459 -3.21 -47.80 19.18
CA ASN A 459 -4.11 -47.64 18.03
C ASN A 459 -5.59 -47.95 18.35
N LYS A 460 -5.95 -47.97 19.64
CA LYS A 460 -7.33 -48.15 20.08
C LYS A 460 -8.10 -46.85 19.92
N LYS A 461 -9.21 -46.93 19.19
CA LYS A 461 -10.17 -45.83 19.05
C LYS A 461 -11.02 -45.72 20.30
N PHE A 462 -11.28 -44.49 20.73
CA PHE A 462 -12.23 -44.21 21.80
C PHE A 462 -13.64 -44.58 21.32
N ASN A 463 -14.44 -45.20 22.19
CA ASN A 463 -15.85 -45.47 21.90
C ASN A 463 -16.68 -44.17 22.02
N LYS A 464 -17.93 -44.20 21.57
CA LYS A 464 -18.81 -43.02 21.56
C LYS A 464 -19.02 -42.39 22.94
N ASN A 465 -19.12 -43.21 24.01
CA ASN A 465 -19.30 -42.70 25.37
C ASN A 465 -18.06 -41.95 25.84
N ASN A 466 -16.87 -42.50 25.58
CA ASN A 466 -15.60 -41.85 25.92
C ASN A 466 -15.42 -40.55 25.12
N LEU A 467 -15.77 -40.55 23.82
CA LEU A 467 -15.74 -39.34 22.99
C LEU A 467 -16.68 -38.25 23.53
N ASN A 468 -17.89 -38.61 23.97
CA ASN A 468 -18.84 -37.66 24.56
C ASN A 468 -18.30 -37.05 25.86
N ILE A 469 -17.76 -37.87 26.77
CA ILE A 469 -17.15 -37.40 28.03
C ILE A 469 -16.00 -36.43 27.74
N VAL A 470 -15.13 -36.80 26.79
CA VAL A 470 -14.02 -35.95 26.36
C VAL A 470 -14.53 -34.63 25.79
N GLN A 471 -15.52 -34.67 24.90
CA GLN A 471 -16.08 -33.48 24.28
C GLN A 471 -16.73 -32.55 25.32
N GLU A 472 -17.45 -33.09 26.30
CA GLU A 472 -18.02 -32.31 27.40
C GLU A 472 -16.92 -31.61 28.21
N GLU A 473 -15.88 -32.34 28.60
CA GLU A 473 -14.74 -31.77 29.32
C GLU A 473 -14.00 -30.71 28.49
N PHE A 474 -13.83 -30.95 27.18
CA PHE A 474 -13.23 -30.00 26.24
C PHE A 474 -14.05 -28.70 26.20
N ASN A 475 -15.37 -28.82 26.03
CA ASN A 475 -16.28 -27.68 25.95
C ASN A 475 -16.41 -26.94 27.29
N LEU A 476 -16.36 -27.63 28.43
CA LEU A 476 -16.33 -26.99 29.76
C LEU A 476 -15.08 -26.12 29.93
N ARG A 477 -13.93 -26.58 29.43
CA ARG A 477 -12.68 -25.82 29.46
C ARG A 477 -12.66 -24.68 28.45
N LEU A 478 -13.27 -24.87 27.27
CA LEU A 478 -13.39 -23.82 26.24
C LEU A 478 -14.42 -22.74 26.58
N ASN A 479 -15.51 -23.07 27.26
CA ASN A 479 -16.54 -22.10 27.66
C ASN A 479 -15.99 -21.00 28.58
N LYS A 480 -14.83 -21.21 29.19
CA LYS A 480 -14.11 -20.20 29.98
C LYS A 480 -13.26 -19.26 29.12
N ASP A 481 -12.73 -19.75 28.00
CA ASP A 481 -11.96 -18.99 27.02
C ASP A 481 -11.67 -19.84 25.77
N ILE A 482 -11.97 -19.34 24.57
CA ILE A 482 -11.67 -20.06 23.32
C ILE A 482 -10.17 -20.24 23.09
N MET A 483 -9.35 -19.36 23.68
CA MET A 483 -7.89 -19.48 23.64
C MET A 483 -7.37 -20.72 24.39
N ASN A 484 -8.21 -21.36 25.22
CA ASN A 484 -7.83 -22.60 25.87
C ASN A 484 -7.67 -23.76 24.87
N VAL A 485 -8.10 -23.66 23.60
CA VAL A 485 -7.82 -24.73 22.60
C VAL A 485 -6.32 -24.96 22.40
N LEU A 486 -5.51 -23.91 22.61
CA LEU A 486 -4.04 -23.96 22.58
C LEU A 486 -3.44 -24.34 23.93
N ASP A 487 -4.27 -24.53 24.95
CA ASP A 487 -3.84 -24.93 26.28
C ASP A 487 -3.67 -26.46 26.32
N PRO A 488 -2.42 -26.95 26.50
CA PRO A 488 -2.16 -28.38 26.62
C PRO A 488 -2.90 -29.03 27.80
N ARG A 489 -3.37 -28.26 28.80
CA ARG A 489 -4.29 -28.74 29.84
C ARG A 489 -5.54 -29.34 29.26
N ILE A 490 -6.08 -28.82 28.16
CA ILE A 490 -7.29 -29.41 27.61
C ILE A 490 -7.03 -30.86 27.23
N TYR A 491 -5.90 -31.19 26.61
CA TYR A 491 -5.51 -32.56 26.21
C TYR A 491 -5.25 -33.50 27.38
N SER A 492 -5.32 -33.01 28.62
CA SER A 492 -5.10 -33.80 29.84
C SER A 492 -6.10 -34.95 30.05
N PHE A 493 -7.23 -34.98 29.33
CA PHE A 493 -8.19 -36.11 29.34
C PHE A 493 -7.78 -37.27 28.43
N LEU A 494 -6.79 -37.09 27.54
CA LEU A 494 -6.28 -38.15 26.68
C LEU A 494 -5.51 -39.22 27.47
N PHE A 495 -5.25 -38.94 28.74
CA PHE A 495 -4.47 -39.71 29.71
C PHE A 495 -5.35 -40.05 30.91
#